data_AF-A0A3S1E055-F1
#
_entry.id   AF-A0A3S1E055-F1
#
_cell.length_a   1.000
_cell.length_b   1.000
_cell.length_c   1.000
_cell.angle_alpha   90.00
_cell.angle_beta   90.00
_cell.angle_gamma   90.00
#
_symmetry.space_group_name_H-M   'P 1'
#
loop_
_entity.id
_entity.type
_entity.pdbx_description
1 polymer ?
#
loop_
_entity_poly.entity_id
_entity_poly.type
_entity_poly.pdbx_seq_one_letter_code
_entity_poly.pdbx_strand_id
1 'polypeptide(L)' 'MKILVVNVNTSQSMSDVIDAAAKTAASPGTDIVTLTPF' A
#
# COMPACT_ATOMS: atom_id res chain seq x y z
N MET A 1 -6.08 6.43 11.69
CA MET A 1 -4.62 6.61 11.47
C MET A 1 -4.35 6.44 9.99
N LYS A 2 -3.40 7.17 9.38
CA LYS A 2 -3.11 7.05 7.94
C LYS A 2 -1.68 6.59 7.72
N ILE A 3 -1.49 5.57 6.89
CA ILE A 3 -0.17 5.00 6.57
C ILE A 3 0.04 5.09 5.05
N LEU A 4 1.15 5.71 4.65
CA LEU A 4 1.63 5.65 3.28
C LEU A 4 2.56 4.45 3.13
N VAL A 5 2.25 3.56 2.19
CA VAL A 5 3.05 2.39 1.86
C VAL A 5 3.66 2.62 0.48
N VAL A 6 4.96 2.94 0.45
CA VAL A 6 5.64 3.33 -0.79
C VAL A 6 6.37 2.12 -1.35
N ASN A 7 5.96 1.66 -2.53
CA ASN A 7 6.74 0.70 -3.28
C ASN A 7 8.05 1.38 -3.73
N VAL A 8 9.18 0.70 -3.55
CA VAL A 8 10.49 1.25 -3.93
C VAL A 8 10.84 1.01 -5.40
N ASN A 9 10.10 0.14 -6.08
CA ASN A 9 10.21 -0.07 -7.53
C ASN A 9 8.99 0.51 -8.26
N THR A 10 9.09 0.62 -9.59
CA THR A 10 8.09 1.23 -10.46
C THR A 10 7.03 0.26 -10.99
N SER A 11 6.99 -0.98 -10.48
CA SER A 11 6.02 -1.98 -10.92
C SER A 11 4.65 -1.73 -10.28
N GLN A 12 3.68 -1.32 -11.09
CA GLN A 12 2.31 -1.12 -10.63
C GLN A 12 1.70 -2.42 -10.10
N SER A 13 1.94 -3.55 -10.77
CA SER A 13 1.42 -4.84 -10.31
C SER A 13 1.99 -5.25 -8.95
N MET A 14 3.22 -4.83 -8.63
CA MET A 14 3.79 -5.04 -7.30
C MET A 14 3.12 -4.15 -6.25
N SER A 15 2.80 -2.90 -6.57
CA SER A 15 2.04 -2.02 -5.68
C SER A 15 0.63 -2.56 -5.40
N ASP A 16 -0.04 -3.14 -6.39
CA ASP A 16 -1.37 -3.73 -6.19
C ASP A 16 -1.33 -4.90 -5.19
N VAL A 17 -0.30 -5.74 -5.27
CA VAL A 17 -0.07 -6.83 -4.30
C VAL A 17 0.23 -6.28 -2.90
N ILE A 18 1.07 -5.24 -2.81
CA ILE A 18 1.41 -4.58 -1.54
C ILE A 18 0.16 -3.97 -0.90
N ASP A 19 -0.69 -3.28 -1.68
CA ASP A 19 -1.91 -2.63 -1.21
C ASP A 19 -2.89 -3.64 -0.62
N ALA A 20 -3.11 -4.76 -1.32
CA ALA A 20 -3.98 -5.83 -0.85
C ALA A 20 -3.49 -6.43 0.47
N ALA A 21 -2.19 -6.71 0.57
CA ALA A 21 -1.59 -7.25 1.80
C ALA A 21 -1.67 -6.24 2.97
N ALA A 22 -1.36 -4.97 2.72
CA ALA A 22 -1.40 -3.91 3.74
C ALA A 22 -2.83 -3.67 4.26
N LYS A 23 -3.83 -3.62 3.38
CA LYS A 23 -5.24 -3.48 3.77
C LYS A 23 -5.74 -4.67 4.58
N THR A 24 -5.32 -5.88 4.22
CA THR A 24 -5.70 -7.10 4.96
C THR A 24 -5.16 -7.10 6.38
N ALA A 25 -3.96 -6.56 6.60
CA ALA A 25 -3.34 -6.48 7.92
C ALA A 25 -3.79 -5.27 8.76
N ALA A 26 -4.44 -4.27 8.13
CA ALA A 26 -4.79 -3.02 8.77
C ALA A 26 -5.88 -3.22 9.85
N SER A 27 -5.64 -2.67 11.05
CA SER A 27 -6.68 -2.60 12.09
C SER A 27 -7.79 -1.63 11.70
N PRO A 28 -9.04 -1.81 12.18
CA PRO A 28 -10.16 -0.92 11.89
C PRO A 28 -9.81 0.56 12.12
N GLY A 29 -10.20 1.43 11.18
CA GLY A 29 -9.90 2.87 11.22
C GLY A 29 -8.48 3.25 10.78
N THR A 30 -7.73 2.31 10.19
CA THR A 30 -6.45 2.59 9.51
C THR A 30 -6.64 2.74 8.01
N ASP A 31 -6.30 3.91 7.48
CA ASP A 31 -6.32 4.19 6.05
C ASP A 31 -4.95 3.87 5.44
N ILE A 32 -4.92 2.90 4.53
CA ILE A 32 -3.74 2.55 3.73
C ILE A 32 -3.77 3.33 2.42
N VAL A 33 -2.66 4.01 2.12
CA VAL A 33 -2.43 4.66 0.82
C VAL A 33 -1.13 4.12 0.22
N THR A 34 -1.28 3.26 -0.78
CA THR A 34 -0.14 2.70 -1.50
C THR A 34 0.29 3.63 -2.63
N LEU A 35 1.61 3.87 -2.78
CA LEU A 35 2.17 4.71 -3.85
C LEU A 35 3.15 3.92 -4.71
N THR A 36 3.03 4.06 -6.03
CA THR A 36 3.98 3.57 -7.01
C THR A 36 4.81 4.74 -7.55
N PRO A 37 6.15 4.68 -7.52
CA PRO A 37 7.00 5.65 -8.20
C PRO A 37 6.89 5.50 -9.73
N PHE A 38 7.11 6.61 -10.43
CA PHE A 38 7.11 6.71 -11.89
C PHE A 38 8.48 6.37 -12.50
#